data_AF-A0A7S1YQX7-F1
#
_entry.id   AF-A0A7S1YQX7-F1
#
_cell.length_a   1.000
_cell.length_b   1.000
_cell.length_c   1.000
_cell.angle_alpha   90.00
_cell.angle_beta   90.00
_cell.angle_gamma   90.00
#
_symmetry.space_group_name_H-M   'P 1'
#
loop_
_entity.id
_entity.type
_entity.pdbx_description
1 polymer ?
#
loop_
_entity_poly.entity_id
_entity_poly.type
_entity_poly.pdbx_seq_one_letter_code
_entity_poly.pdbx_strand_id
1 'polypeptide(L)'
;VTVPGNHDIWVCGGPDCSGQYDQYGIGFMQYYAQDTIFSTHSYSNKQKEDEELFLNFSDDPDVQSMDTDPANFFQYHMIGNLGFIGYTGASLSFEEVESYFEEACNYMAGQEPSFIFVLGHWNSDTSGCQTGMSVPEVHNRIQTMHGCNVGDRIKYFDGHTHQNKIQEMGEKEEVGFLIGGHGMRTEGGDQYGFAYVDSTTRGRLKIYYFEEQNETEDRYEDILNCVNLYGGRLDNCVHLADLWLDTEMHGLDQGLAETQNALKGVSFDDEIWISSE
;
A
#
# COMPACT_ATOMS: atom_id res chain seq x y z
N VAL A 1 -2.72 -4.55 0.64
CA VAL A 1 -2.84 -3.38 1.54
C VAL A 1 -3.91 -2.49 0.96
N THR A 2 -4.72 -1.82 1.79
CA THR A 2 -5.77 -0.91 1.34
C THR A 2 -5.77 0.34 2.23
N VAL A 3 -6.36 1.43 1.75
CA VAL A 3 -6.56 2.68 2.49
C VAL A 3 -7.99 3.15 2.22
N PRO A 4 -8.67 3.77 3.20
CA PRO A 4 -10.04 4.21 3.01
C PRO A 4 -10.11 5.33 1.98
N GLY A 5 -11.09 5.24 1.09
CA GLY A 5 -11.42 6.29 0.17
C GLY A 5 -12.56 7.20 0.65
N ASN A 6 -12.88 8.20 -0.16
CA ASN A 6 -13.98 9.11 0.09
C ASN A 6 -15.32 8.38 0.31
N HIS A 7 -15.62 7.31 -0.45
CA HIS A 7 -16.86 6.55 -0.29
C HIS A 7 -16.89 5.62 0.93
N ASP A 8 -15.73 5.28 1.49
CA ASP A 8 -15.64 4.56 2.77
C ASP A 8 -15.93 5.48 3.97
N ILE A 9 -15.88 6.80 3.76
CA ILE A 9 -16.16 7.81 4.77
C ILE A 9 -17.55 8.41 4.53
N TRP A 10 -17.75 9.02 3.37
CA TRP A 10 -18.98 9.67 2.95
C TRP A 10 -19.63 8.89 1.81
N VAL A 11 -20.81 8.33 2.01
CA VAL A 11 -21.44 7.43 1.02
C VAL A 11 -21.62 8.12 -0.34
N CYS A 12 -21.89 9.42 -0.33
CA CYS A 12 -22.05 10.25 -1.51
C CYS A 12 -20.73 10.74 -2.14
N GLY A 13 -19.58 10.43 -1.53
CA GLY A 13 -18.26 10.70 -2.07
C GLY A 13 -17.59 12.00 -1.57
N GLY A 14 -18.18 12.73 -0.63
CA GLY A 14 -17.52 13.90 -0.06
C GLY A 14 -18.25 14.50 1.16
N PRO A 15 -17.57 15.38 1.91
CA PRO A 15 -18.11 15.95 3.15
C PRO A 15 -19.33 16.86 2.92
N ASP A 16 -19.44 17.46 1.73
CA ASP A 16 -20.52 18.39 1.35
C ASP A 16 -21.93 17.75 1.41
N CYS A 17 -21.98 16.42 1.34
CA CYS A 17 -23.19 15.62 1.38
C CYS A 17 -23.21 14.64 2.56
N SER A 18 -22.38 14.92 3.57
CA SER A 18 -22.33 14.11 4.77
C SER A 18 -23.68 14.04 5.49
N GLY A 19 -23.95 12.89 6.10
CA GLY A 19 -25.17 12.67 6.85
C GLY A 19 -25.26 11.27 7.45
N GLN A 20 -26.44 10.95 7.98
CA GLN A 20 -26.66 9.74 8.78
C GLN A 20 -26.43 8.38 8.12
N TYR A 21 -26.17 8.36 6.82
CA TYR A 21 -25.92 7.13 6.07
C TYR A 21 -24.44 6.91 5.77
N ASP A 22 -23.59 7.86 6.15
CA ASP A 22 -22.15 7.76 5.99
C ASP A 22 -21.57 6.63 6.83
N GLN A 23 -20.52 6.01 6.31
CA GLN A 23 -19.84 4.90 6.97
C GLN A 23 -18.76 5.38 7.93
N TYR A 24 -18.22 6.59 7.72
CA TYR A 24 -17.15 7.16 8.55
C TYR A 24 -15.97 6.21 8.81
N GLY A 25 -15.63 5.37 7.83
CA GLY A 25 -14.56 4.38 7.94
C GLY A 25 -14.94 3.08 8.67
N ILE A 26 -16.14 2.95 9.23
CA ILE A 26 -16.59 1.75 9.96
C ILE A 26 -16.61 0.53 9.03
N GLY A 27 -17.05 0.69 7.78
CA GLY A 27 -17.00 -0.39 6.78
C GLY A 27 -15.58 -0.91 6.51
N PHE A 28 -14.56 -0.10 6.78
CA PHE A 28 -13.16 -0.47 6.63
C PHE A 28 -12.69 -1.45 7.71
N MET A 29 -13.47 -1.66 8.77
CA MET A 29 -13.20 -2.70 9.77
C MET A 29 -13.06 -4.10 9.16
N GLN A 30 -13.60 -4.39 7.97
CA GLN A 30 -13.36 -5.67 7.30
C GLN A 30 -11.88 -5.95 7.00
N TYR A 31 -11.05 -4.89 7.01
CA TYR A 31 -9.61 -4.94 6.84
C TYR A 31 -8.84 -4.85 8.17
N TYR A 32 -9.48 -5.17 9.31
CA TYR A 32 -8.88 -5.14 10.66
C TYR A 32 -7.57 -5.92 10.82
N ALA A 33 -7.24 -6.81 9.88
CA ALA A 33 -5.94 -7.50 9.84
C ALA A 33 -4.79 -6.57 9.40
N GLN A 34 -5.08 -5.33 9.04
CA GLN A 34 -4.09 -4.28 8.84
C GLN A 34 -3.77 -3.65 10.20
N ASP A 35 -2.54 -3.81 10.64
CA ASP A 35 -2.05 -3.23 11.88
C ASP A 35 -1.96 -1.71 11.72
N THR A 36 -3.03 -1.01 12.13
CA THR A 36 -3.07 0.46 12.18
C THR A 36 -2.31 0.98 13.40
N ILE A 37 -1.98 2.27 13.43
CA ILE A 37 -1.36 2.91 14.61
C ILE A 37 -2.23 2.69 15.85
N PHE A 38 -3.56 2.67 15.70
CA PHE A 38 -4.47 2.43 16.81
C PHE A 38 -4.22 1.07 17.49
N SER A 39 -3.72 0.06 16.77
CA SER A 39 -3.34 -1.24 17.38
C SER A 39 -2.21 -1.17 18.40
N THR A 40 -1.38 -0.11 18.34
CA THR A 40 -0.30 0.12 19.31
C THR A 40 -0.82 0.70 20.63
N HIS A 41 -2.05 1.22 20.64
CA HIS A 41 -2.76 1.63 21.86
C HIS A 41 -3.12 0.37 22.63
N SER A 42 -2.12 -0.15 23.33
CA SER A 42 -2.23 -1.37 24.12
C SER A 42 -3.28 -1.19 25.22
N TYR A 43 -3.94 -2.31 25.52
CA TYR A 43 -4.42 -2.71 26.85
C TYR A 43 -3.27 -2.63 27.87
N SER A 44 -2.76 -1.44 28.15
CA SER A 44 -1.82 -1.23 29.24
C SER A 44 -2.52 -1.72 30.51
N ASN A 45 -1.81 -2.49 31.35
CA ASN A 45 -2.35 -3.26 32.48
C ASN A 45 -2.98 -2.42 33.63
N LYS A 46 -3.73 -1.38 33.32
CA LYS A 46 -4.57 -0.63 34.23
C LYS A 46 -5.93 -0.50 33.59
N GLN A 47 -6.87 -1.30 34.07
CA GLN A 47 -8.29 -0.98 34.04
C GLN A 47 -8.50 0.43 34.61
N LYS A 48 -8.33 1.45 33.79
CA LYS A 48 -9.13 2.67 33.90
C LYS A 48 -10.30 2.43 32.97
N GLU A 49 -11.49 2.57 33.51
CA GLU A 49 -12.76 2.34 32.81
C GLU A 49 -12.99 3.30 31.62
N ASP A 50 -12.02 4.17 31.30
CA ASP A 50 -12.09 5.24 30.31
C ASP A 50 -10.95 5.20 29.25
N GLU A 51 -10.12 4.15 29.18
CA GLU A 51 -9.08 4.06 28.13
C GLU A 51 -9.65 3.44 26.84
N GLU A 52 -9.45 4.13 25.72
CA GLU A 52 -9.83 3.71 24.37
C GLU A 52 -9.24 2.33 24.06
N LEU A 53 -10.12 1.35 23.83
CA LEU A 53 -9.74 -0.02 23.58
C LEU A 53 -9.48 -0.22 22.08
N PHE A 54 -8.33 -0.80 21.74
CA PHE A 54 -8.14 -1.37 20.40
C PHE A 54 -9.28 -2.36 20.11
N LEU A 55 -10.04 -2.08 19.05
CA LEU A 55 -11.27 -2.78 18.68
C LEU A 55 -12.39 -2.65 19.74
N ASN A 56 -12.84 -1.43 20.01
CA ASN A 56 -14.02 -1.16 20.82
C ASN A 56 -15.33 -1.41 20.05
N PHE A 57 -15.83 -2.65 20.07
CA PHE A 57 -17.12 -2.99 19.46
C PHE A 57 -18.35 -2.58 20.30
N SER A 58 -18.16 -1.82 21.39
CA SER A 58 -19.28 -1.32 22.19
C SER A 58 -19.84 0.00 21.68
N ASP A 59 -19.12 0.66 20.78
CA ASP A 59 -19.59 1.87 20.11
C ASP A 59 -20.71 1.51 19.14
N ASP A 60 -21.81 2.26 19.23
CA ASP A 60 -22.96 2.10 18.37
C ASP A 60 -22.68 2.81 17.03
N PRO A 61 -22.48 2.09 15.91
CA PRO A 61 -22.18 2.70 14.63
C PRO A 61 -23.34 3.58 14.11
N ASP A 62 -24.56 3.41 14.64
CA ASP A 62 -25.72 4.23 14.29
C ASP A 62 -25.73 5.59 15.03
N VAL A 63 -24.94 5.73 16.10
CA VAL A 63 -24.74 6.99 16.82
C VAL A 63 -23.64 7.79 16.10
N GLN A 64 -24.05 8.49 15.05
CA GLN A 64 -23.22 9.28 14.14
C GLN A 64 -22.22 10.19 14.86
N SER A 65 -20.99 9.72 14.99
CA SER A 65 -19.81 10.57 15.03
C SER A 65 -18.77 9.91 14.16
N MET A 66 -18.18 10.69 13.25
CA MET A 66 -17.01 10.20 12.55
C MET A 66 -15.95 9.87 13.60
N ASP A 67 -15.51 8.62 13.66
CA ASP A 67 -14.27 8.30 14.33
C ASP A 67 -13.15 8.92 13.47
N THR A 68 -12.82 10.16 13.81
CA THR A 68 -11.81 10.95 13.11
C THR A 68 -10.41 10.67 13.61
N ASP A 69 -10.20 9.65 14.45
CA ASP A 69 -8.84 9.38 14.93
C ASP A 69 -7.97 8.92 13.75
N PRO A 70 -6.92 9.69 13.38
CA PRO A 70 -6.03 9.31 12.29
C PRO A 70 -5.38 7.95 12.50
N ALA A 71 -5.17 7.55 13.75
CA ALA A 71 -4.53 6.30 14.10
C ALA A 71 -5.34 5.09 13.60
N ASN A 72 -6.65 5.22 13.37
CA ASN A 72 -7.50 4.17 12.80
C ASN A 72 -7.25 3.94 11.31
N PHE A 73 -6.65 4.89 10.60
CA PHE A 73 -6.48 4.84 9.15
C PHE A 73 -5.03 5.01 8.69
N PHE A 74 -4.12 5.20 9.64
CA PHE A 74 -2.69 5.21 9.40
C PHE A 74 -2.10 3.83 9.72
N GLN A 75 -1.27 3.31 8.82
CA GLN A 75 -0.58 2.03 9.01
C GLN A 75 0.81 2.06 8.39
N TYR A 76 1.74 1.28 8.93
CA TYR A 76 3.00 0.98 8.27
C TYR A 76 3.48 -0.43 8.63
N HIS A 77 4.05 -1.14 7.67
CA HIS A 77 4.57 -2.50 7.88
C HIS A 77 5.47 -2.94 6.72
N MET A 78 6.12 -4.09 6.90
CA MET A 78 6.87 -4.78 5.86
C MET A 78 6.04 -5.91 5.25
N ILE A 79 6.10 -6.08 3.93
CA ILE A 79 5.71 -7.33 3.25
C ILE A 79 6.92 -7.82 2.47
N GLY A 80 7.53 -8.90 2.94
CA GLY A 80 8.82 -9.35 2.41
C GLY A 80 9.89 -8.28 2.58
N ASN A 81 10.46 -7.80 1.47
CA ASN A 81 11.49 -6.75 1.44
C ASN A 81 10.95 -5.35 1.10
N LEU A 82 9.64 -5.18 1.03
CA LEU A 82 8.98 -3.92 0.71
C LEU A 82 8.37 -3.31 1.97
N GLY A 83 8.59 -2.01 2.16
CA GLY A 83 7.92 -1.22 3.20
C GLY A 83 6.67 -0.55 2.65
N PHE A 84 5.63 -0.46 3.46
CA PHE A 84 4.38 0.21 3.12
C PHE A 84 4.04 1.26 4.18
N ILE A 85 3.60 2.43 3.74
CA ILE A 85 3.05 3.50 4.58
C ILE A 85 1.68 3.86 3.99
N GLY A 86 0.61 3.50 4.69
CA GLY A 86 -0.77 3.78 4.28
C GLY A 86 -1.38 4.85 5.16
N TYR A 87 -2.12 5.78 4.57
CA TYR A 87 -2.81 6.83 5.30
C TYR A 87 -4.10 7.25 4.59
N THR A 88 -4.95 8.00 5.30
CA THR A 88 -6.10 8.69 4.71
C THR A 88 -5.81 10.18 4.56
N GLY A 89 -6.15 10.74 3.40
CA GLY A 89 -6.11 12.19 3.18
C GLY A 89 -7.35 12.92 3.72
N ALA A 90 -8.33 12.20 4.27
CA ALA A 90 -9.54 12.78 4.81
C ALA A 90 -9.34 13.37 6.21
N SER A 91 -10.12 14.42 6.48
CA SER A 91 -10.40 15.01 7.80
C SER A 91 -9.23 15.62 8.59
N LEU A 92 -7.98 15.32 8.27
CA LEU A 92 -6.81 15.82 9.01
C LEU A 92 -5.73 16.37 8.11
N SER A 93 -5.10 17.43 8.57
CA SER A 93 -3.95 18.06 7.93
C SER A 93 -2.69 17.22 8.10
N PHE A 94 -1.69 17.48 7.26
CA PHE A 94 -0.39 16.82 7.36
C PHE A 94 0.25 17.05 8.73
N GLU A 95 0.12 18.26 9.26
CA GLU A 95 0.71 18.66 10.54
C GLU A 95 0.11 17.89 11.73
N GLU A 96 -1.15 17.45 11.63
CA GLU A 96 -1.80 16.63 12.66
C GLU A 96 -1.30 15.18 12.67
N VAL A 97 -0.88 14.65 11.53
CA VAL A 97 -0.42 13.26 11.37
C VAL A 97 1.09 13.14 11.15
N GLU A 98 1.82 14.26 11.17
CA GLU A 98 3.26 14.32 10.88
C GLU A 98 4.05 13.36 11.76
N SER A 99 3.70 13.28 13.04
CA SER A 99 4.36 12.37 13.99
C SER A 99 4.24 10.88 13.61
N TYR A 100 3.16 10.46 12.95
CA TYR A 100 3.01 9.09 12.46
C TYR A 100 3.86 8.84 11.21
N PHE A 101 4.02 9.84 10.34
CA PHE A 101 4.99 9.74 9.25
C PHE A 101 6.42 9.66 9.77
N GLU A 102 6.79 10.46 10.78
CA GLU A 102 8.10 10.37 11.42
C GLU A 102 8.34 8.98 12.04
N GLU A 103 7.35 8.44 12.75
CA GLU A 103 7.41 7.09 13.31
C GLU A 103 7.59 6.03 12.21
N ALA A 104 6.79 6.09 11.15
CA ALA A 104 6.89 5.18 10.01
C ALA A 104 8.25 5.28 9.32
N CYS A 105 8.77 6.48 9.11
CA CYS A 105 10.08 6.70 8.49
C CYS A 105 11.22 6.18 9.37
N ASN A 106 11.14 6.36 10.68
CA ASN A 106 12.09 5.77 11.62
C ASN A 106 12.03 4.23 11.61
N TYR A 107 10.83 3.66 11.53
CA TYR A 107 10.65 2.21 11.38
C TYR A 107 11.31 1.71 10.08
N MET A 108 11.04 2.36 8.94
CA MET A 108 11.63 2.00 7.64
C MET A 108 13.15 2.13 7.65
N ALA A 109 13.69 3.15 8.32
CA ALA A 109 15.14 3.30 8.50
C ALA A 109 15.76 2.10 9.24
N GLY A 110 15.06 1.56 10.24
CA GLY A 110 15.51 0.40 11.00
C GLY A 110 15.32 -0.94 10.27
N GLN A 111 14.33 -1.04 9.36
CA GLN A 111 14.07 -2.25 8.59
C GLN A 111 14.85 -2.31 7.26
N GLU A 112 15.31 -1.17 6.76
CA GLU A 112 16.04 -1.02 5.50
C GLU A 112 15.36 -1.73 4.29
N PRO A 113 14.08 -1.43 3.98
CA PRO A 113 13.39 -2.04 2.84
C PRO A 113 14.10 -1.73 1.52
N SER A 114 13.95 -2.63 0.54
CA SER A 114 14.44 -2.37 -0.82
C SER A 114 13.72 -1.19 -1.46
N PHE A 115 12.41 -1.07 -1.22
CA PHE A 115 11.55 0.03 -1.65
C PHE A 115 10.47 0.32 -0.61
N ILE A 116 10.02 1.57 -0.54
CA ILE A 116 8.91 2.02 0.28
C ILE A 116 7.76 2.44 -0.63
N PHE A 117 6.55 1.96 -0.38
CA PHE A 117 5.33 2.40 -1.05
C PHE A 117 4.49 3.27 -0.12
N VAL A 118 4.19 4.49 -0.54
CA VAL A 118 3.18 5.34 0.06
C VAL A 118 1.84 5.04 -0.58
N LEU A 119 0.82 4.76 0.23
CA LEU A 119 -0.53 4.44 -0.24
C LEU A 119 -1.49 5.47 0.35
N GLY A 120 -2.32 6.07 -0.50
CA GLY A 120 -3.44 6.90 -0.10
C GLY A 120 -4.51 6.90 -1.18
N HIS A 121 -5.70 7.40 -0.87
CA HIS A 121 -6.80 7.39 -1.85
C HIS A 121 -6.72 8.56 -2.84
N TRP A 122 -6.39 9.77 -2.40
CA TRP A 122 -6.54 10.97 -3.21
C TRP A 122 -5.31 11.30 -4.05
N ASN A 123 -5.49 11.39 -5.36
CA ASN A 123 -4.48 11.89 -6.29
C ASN A 123 -4.44 13.43 -6.41
N SER A 124 -5.35 14.13 -5.73
CA SER A 124 -5.40 15.61 -5.65
C SER A 124 -6.26 16.08 -4.47
N ASP A 125 -6.10 17.33 -4.07
CA ASP A 125 -6.83 17.98 -2.96
C ASP A 125 -8.31 18.28 -3.29
N THR A 126 -9.10 17.23 -3.45
CA THR A 126 -10.52 17.30 -3.80
C THR A 126 -11.35 16.32 -2.99
N SER A 127 -12.68 16.47 -3.02
CA SER A 127 -13.62 15.46 -2.52
C SER A 127 -13.35 15.01 -1.06
N GLY A 128 -13.06 15.97 -0.19
CA GLY A 128 -12.79 15.74 1.24
C GLY A 128 -11.32 15.50 1.61
N CYS A 129 -10.41 15.44 0.63
CA CYS A 129 -8.97 15.52 0.89
C CYS A 129 -8.62 16.87 1.51
N GLN A 130 -7.86 16.85 2.60
CA GLN A 130 -7.29 18.06 3.16
C GLN A 130 -6.17 18.59 2.27
N THR A 131 -5.92 19.91 2.33
CA THR A 131 -4.87 20.53 1.52
C THR A 131 -3.50 19.98 1.86
N GLY A 132 -2.73 19.56 0.86
CA GLY A 132 -1.40 18.98 1.04
C GLY A 132 -1.41 17.50 1.47
N MET A 133 -2.58 16.86 1.46
CA MET A 133 -2.76 15.45 1.87
C MET A 133 -3.01 14.51 0.69
N SER A 134 -3.00 15.02 -0.54
CA SER A 134 -2.93 14.16 -1.71
C SER A 134 -1.64 13.32 -1.69
N VAL A 135 -1.69 12.11 -2.24
CA VAL A 135 -0.55 11.17 -2.21
C VAL A 135 0.71 11.75 -2.86
N PRO A 136 0.63 12.44 -4.01
CA PRO A 136 1.81 13.07 -4.59
C PRO A 136 2.43 14.12 -3.65
N GLU A 137 1.63 14.91 -2.93
CA GLU A 137 2.14 15.93 -2.01
C GLU A 137 2.75 15.32 -0.75
N VAL A 138 2.10 14.31 -0.17
CA VAL A 138 2.65 13.57 0.98
C VAL A 138 3.95 12.88 0.61
N HIS A 139 4.01 12.21 -0.55
CA HIS A 139 5.23 11.60 -1.07
C HIS A 139 6.38 12.60 -1.12
N ASN A 140 6.16 13.77 -1.72
CA ASN A 140 7.16 14.84 -1.79
C ASN A 140 7.61 15.34 -0.41
N ARG A 141 6.69 15.44 0.56
CA ARG A 141 7.03 15.87 1.93
C ARG A 141 7.88 14.83 2.65
N ILE A 142 7.46 13.57 2.67
CA ILE A 142 8.13 12.53 3.47
C ILE A 142 9.52 12.18 2.96
N GLN A 143 9.81 12.41 1.67
CA GLN A 143 11.16 12.25 1.11
C GLN A 143 12.21 13.11 1.83
N THR A 144 11.79 14.20 2.48
CA THR A 144 12.68 15.07 3.25
C THR A 144 12.82 14.67 4.72
N MET A 145 11.99 13.73 5.20
CA MET A 145 11.99 13.28 6.59
C MET A 145 13.16 12.33 6.88
N HIS A 146 13.63 12.37 8.13
CA HIS A 146 14.64 11.43 8.59
C HIS A 146 14.12 10.00 8.47
N GLY A 147 14.92 9.10 7.89
CA GLY A 147 14.55 7.70 7.66
C GLY A 147 13.80 7.42 6.35
N CYS A 148 13.10 8.41 5.80
CA CYS A 148 12.47 8.35 4.48
C CYS A 148 13.27 9.08 3.38
N ASN A 149 14.37 9.75 3.70
CA ASN A 149 15.29 10.28 2.70
C ASN A 149 16.14 9.16 2.07
N VAL A 150 15.47 8.30 1.31
CA VAL A 150 16.03 7.09 0.68
C VAL A 150 16.17 7.22 -0.84
N GLY A 151 16.07 8.46 -1.36
CA GLY A 151 16.14 8.80 -2.78
C GLY A 151 14.98 8.21 -3.58
N ASP A 152 15.29 7.66 -4.74
CA ASP A 152 14.32 7.13 -5.72
C ASP A 152 13.58 5.86 -5.23
N ARG A 153 13.88 5.38 -4.01
CA ARG A 153 13.30 4.17 -3.41
C ARG A 153 11.91 4.36 -2.80
N ILE A 154 11.41 5.60 -2.70
CA ILE A 154 10.01 5.83 -2.32
C ILE A 154 9.16 5.96 -3.58
N LYS A 155 8.19 5.06 -3.71
CA LYS A 155 7.16 5.03 -4.75
C LYS A 155 5.80 5.29 -4.10
N TYR A 156 4.78 5.59 -4.91
CA TYR A 156 3.43 5.74 -4.37
C TYR A 156 2.35 5.19 -5.27
N PHE A 157 1.26 4.74 -4.65
CA PHE A 157 0.01 4.43 -5.32
C PHE A 157 -1.09 5.35 -4.81
N ASP A 158 -1.88 5.89 -5.74
CA ASP A 158 -3.07 6.66 -5.44
C ASP A 158 -4.28 6.20 -6.26
N GLY A 159 -5.43 6.80 -6.00
CA GLY A 159 -6.69 6.47 -6.67
C GLY A 159 -7.53 7.72 -6.85
N HIS A 160 -8.78 7.66 -6.38
CA HIS A 160 -9.79 8.72 -6.46
C HIS A 160 -10.24 9.10 -7.88
N THR A 161 -9.32 9.48 -8.76
CA THR A 161 -9.64 9.59 -10.19
C THR A 161 -9.82 8.18 -10.76
N HIS A 162 -10.98 7.90 -11.35
CA HIS A 162 -11.32 6.56 -11.84
C HIS A 162 -10.64 6.21 -13.17
N GLN A 163 -9.30 6.18 -13.15
CA GLN A 163 -8.41 5.84 -14.26
C GLN A 163 -7.26 4.98 -13.73
N ASN A 164 -6.56 4.28 -14.63
CA ASN A 164 -5.32 3.57 -14.28
C ASN A 164 -4.17 4.01 -15.19
N LYS A 165 -3.12 4.58 -14.60
CA LYS A 165 -1.96 5.08 -15.35
C LYS A 165 -0.74 5.27 -14.47
N ILE A 166 0.42 5.41 -15.10
CA ILE A 166 1.56 6.06 -14.47
C ILE A 166 1.16 7.52 -14.20
N GLN A 167 1.13 7.90 -12.93
CA GLN A 167 0.72 9.21 -12.45
C GLN A 167 1.87 10.22 -12.52
N GLU A 168 3.09 9.77 -12.22
CA GLU A 168 4.25 10.65 -12.14
C GLU A 168 5.55 9.95 -12.55
N MET A 169 6.35 10.69 -13.33
CA MET A 169 7.72 10.35 -13.67
C MET A 169 8.69 11.09 -12.74
N GLY A 170 9.57 10.36 -12.08
CA GLY A 170 10.74 10.94 -11.42
C GLY A 170 11.83 11.30 -12.43
N GLU A 171 13.04 11.59 -11.93
CA GLU A 171 14.16 11.98 -12.81
C GLU A 171 14.58 10.86 -13.78
N LYS A 172 14.40 9.59 -13.40
CA LYS A 172 14.91 8.42 -14.15
C LYS A 172 13.86 7.38 -14.47
N GLU A 173 12.79 7.31 -13.69
CA GLU A 173 11.83 6.21 -13.71
C GLU A 173 10.50 6.65 -13.11
N GLU A 174 9.49 5.81 -13.27
CA GLU A 174 8.16 5.97 -12.72
C GLU A 174 8.22 5.99 -11.18
N VAL A 175 7.52 6.94 -10.56
CA VAL A 175 7.47 7.10 -9.09
C VAL A 175 6.04 7.01 -8.55
N GLY A 176 5.05 7.41 -9.35
CA GLY A 176 3.64 7.45 -8.96
C GLY A 176 2.76 6.63 -9.88
N PHE A 177 1.79 5.92 -9.30
CA PHE A 177 0.90 5.02 -10.02
C PHE A 177 -0.54 5.24 -9.57
N LEU A 178 -1.39 5.71 -10.48
CA LEU A 178 -2.82 5.87 -10.25
C LEU A 178 -3.51 4.53 -10.56
N ILE A 179 -4.15 3.95 -9.55
CA ILE A 179 -5.01 2.75 -9.65
C ILE A 179 -6.37 3.10 -9.04
N GLY A 180 -7.17 3.86 -9.78
CA GLY A 180 -8.50 4.29 -9.33
C GLY A 180 -9.65 3.77 -10.21
N GLY A 181 -9.37 3.14 -11.35
CA GLY A 181 -10.38 2.72 -12.32
C GLY A 181 -11.19 1.47 -11.93
N HIS A 182 -10.91 0.85 -10.78
CA HIS A 182 -11.58 -0.37 -10.37
C HIS A 182 -12.93 -0.05 -9.69
N GLY A 183 -14.05 -0.30 -10.41
CA GLY A 183 -15.39 -0.37 -9.82
C GLY A 183 -16.29 0.86 -9.98
N MET A 184 -15.79 1.98 -10.53
CA MET A 184 -16.64 3.14 -10.85
C MET A 184 -16.32 3.73 -12.22
N ARG A 185 -17.37 3.96 -13.00
CA ARG A 185 -17.31 4.56 -14.34
C ARG A 185 -17.21 6.09 -14.25
N THR A 186 -16.35 6.71 -15.06
CA THR A 186 -16.31 8.17 -15.24
C THR A 186 -16.37 8.57 -16.71
N GLU A 187 -16.68 9.83 -16.95
CA GLU A 187 -16.53 10.43 -18.27
C GLU A 187 -15.02 10.50 -18.61
N GLY A 188 -14.59 9.75 -19.62
CA GLY A 188 -13.19 9.74 -20.06
C GLY A 188 -12.58 8.36 -20.30
N GLY A 189 -13.34 7.28 -20.07
CA GLY A 189 -12.95 5.91 -20.42
C GLY A 189 -13.21 4.95 -19.26
N ASP A 190 -13.89 3.85 -19.56
CA ASP A 190 -13.94 2.71 -18.66
C ASP A 190 -12.59 2.00 -18.72
N GLN A 191 -11.87 1.91 -17.61
CA GLN A 191 -10.63 1.13 -17.52
C GLN A 191 -10.59 0.43 -16.16
N TYR A 192 -10.84 -0.87 -16.18
CA TYR A 192 -10.79 -1.74 -15.00
C TYR A 192 -9.51 -2.55 -15.05
N GLY A 193 -8.87 -2.70 -13.91
CA GLY A 193 -7.63 -3.46 -13.79
C GLY A 193 -7.03 -3.34 -12.41
N PHE A 194 -5.81 -3.88 -12.28
CA PHE A 194 -5.06 -3.85 -11.03
C PHE A 194 -3.55 -3.85 -11.27
N ALA A 195 -2.81 -3.29 -10.32
CA ALA A 195 -1.36 -3.38 -10.28
C ALA A 195 -0.90 -4.66 -9.58
N TYR A 196 0.16 -5.26 -10.10
CA TYR A 196 0.87 -6.38 -9.52
C TYR A 196 2.34 -5.99 -9.29
N VAL A 197 2.76 -6.01 -8.03
CA VAL A 197 4.12 -5.69 -7.62
C VAL A 197 4.92 -6.98 -7.42
N ASP A 198 6.02 -7.13 -8.15
CA ASP A 198 6.95 -8.23 -8.02
C ASP A 198 8.33 -7.74 -7.56
N SER A 199 8.71 -8.13 -6.35
CA SER A 199 10.05 -7.92 -5.78
C SER A 199 10.86 -9.22 -5.65
N THR A 200 10.37 -10.34 -6.22
CA THR A 200 11.03 -11.65 -6.15
C THR A 200 12.01 -11.88 -7.31
N THR A 201 11.89 -11.10 -8.38
CA THR A 201 12.73 -11.23 -9.57
C THR A 201 14.15 -10.69 -9.34
N ARG A 202 15.06 -11.54 -8.86
CA ARG A 202 16.55 -11.41 -8.93
C ARG A 202 17.08 -9.97 -8.77
N GLY A 203 16.77 -9.30 -7.68
CA GLY A 203 17.33 -7.96 -7.47
C GLY A 203 16.62 -6.85 -8.22
N ARG A 204 15.38 -7.06 -8.70
CA ARG A 204 14.61 -6.04 -9.41
C ARG A 204 13.20 -5.89 -8.83
N LEU A 205 12.73 -4.66 -8.81
CA LEU A 205 11.35 -4.33 -8.54
C LEU A 205 10.64 -4.15 -9.88
N LYS A 206 9.52 -4.85 -10.06
CA LYS A 206 8.66 -4.70 -11.22
C LYS A 206 7.24 -4.39 -10.81
N ILE A 207 6.61 -3.49 -11.56
CA ILE A 207 5.19 -3.18 -11.42
C ILE A 207 4.55 -3.47 -12.76
N TYR A 208 3.60 -4.39 -12.74
CA TYR A 208 2.80 -4.79 -13.89
C TYR A 208 1.38 -4.26 -13.70
N TYR A 209 0.75 -3.82 -14.77
CA TYR A 209 -0.65 -3.46 -14.78
C TYR A 209 -1.44 -4.44 -15.64
N PHE A 210 -2.37 -5.13 -15.01
CA PHE A 210 -3.31 -6.02 -15.68
C PHE A 210 -4.57 -5.24 -15.98
N GLU A 211 -4.76 -4.88 -17.25
CA GLU A 211 -6.03 -4.33 -17.70
C GLU A 211 -7.04 -5.45 -17.90
N GLU A 212 -8.07 -5.47 -17.06
CA GLU A 212 -9.15 -6.44 -17.11
C GLU A 212 -10.19 -6.05 -18.15
N GLN A 213 -10.51 -4.76 -18.27
CA GLN A 213 -11.51 -4.29 -19.22
C GLN A 213 -11.28 -2.83 -19.58
N ASN A 214 -11.50 -2.49 -20.85
CA ASN A 214 -11.60 -1.12 -21.34
C ASN A 214 -12.84 -0.94 -22.25
N GLU A 215 -12.99 0.22 -22.90
CA GLU A 215 -14.13 0.50 -23.81
C GLU A 215 -14.26 -0.47 -24.99
N THR A 216 -13.16 -1.12 -25.38
CA THR A 216 -13.03 -1.93 -26.59
C THR A 216 -12.73 -3.40 -26.34
N GLU A 217 -12.23 -3.74 -25.16
CA GLU A 217 -11.71 -5.07 -24.84
C GLU A 217 -12.10 -5.48 -23.42
N ASP A 218 -12.44 -6.75 -23.24
CA ASP A 218 -12.63 -7.40 -21.95
C ASP A 218 -11.72 -8.62 -21.91
N ARG A 219 -10.72 -8.56 -21.04
CA ARG A 219 -9.61 -9.51 -20.88
C ARG A 219 -9.70 -10.27 -19.55
N TYR A 220 -10.77 -10.08 -18.77
CA TYR A 220 -10.92 -10.68 -17.45
C TYR A 220 -10.79 -12.21 -17.50
N GLU A 221 -11.49 -12.85 -18.45
CA GLU A 221 -11.46 -14.30 -18.62
C GLU A 221 -10.07 -14.80 -19.05
N ASP A 222 -9.34 -14.07 -19.89
CA ASP A 222 -8.00 -14.47 -20.32
C ASP A 222 -7.00 -14.44 -19.15
N ILE A 223 -7.09 -13.40 -18.32
CA ILE A 223 -6.27 -13.25 -17.11
C ILE A 223 -6.62 -14.36 -16.12
N LEU A 224 -7.91 -14.56 -15.83
CA LEU A 224 -8.39 -15.58 -14.89
C LEU A 224 -8.00 -17.00 -15.34
N ASN A 225 -8.16 -17.30 -16.63
CA ASN A 225 -7.78 -18.60 -17.20
C ASN A 225 -6.28 -18.84 -17.08
N CYS A 226 -5.44 -17.82 -17.33
CA CYS A 226 -4.00 -17.94 -17.12
C CYS A 226 -3.66 -18.21 -15.65
N VAL A 227 -4.24 -17.45 -14.71
CA VAL A 227 -4.00 -17.63 -13.28
C VAL A 227 -4.41 -19.03 -12.83
N ASN A 228 -5.57 -19.52 -13.28
CA ASN A 228 -6.06 -20.87 -12.99
C ASN A 228 -5.15 -21.96 -13.58
N LEU A 229 -4.69 -21.79 -14.82
CA LEU A 229 -3.76 -22.72 -15.49
C LEU A 229 -2.47 -22.90 -14.69
N TYR A 230 -1.97 -21.84 -14.05
CA TYR A 230 -0.76 -21.88 -13.23
C TYR A 230 -1.04 -22.03 -11.73
N GLY A 231 -2.23 -22.49 -11.34
CA GLY A 231 -2.56 -22.82 -9.95
C GLY A 231 -2.60 -21.61 -9.02
N GLY A 232 -3.12 -20.48 -9.49
CA GLY A 232 -3.21 -19.23 -8.74
C GLY A 232 -2.00 -18.31 -8.86
N ARG A 233 -1.01 -18.66 -9.69
CA ARG A 233 0.26 -17.93 -9.83
C ARG A 233 0.21 -16.86 -10.90
N LEU A 234 -0.05 -15.63 -10.48
CA LEU A 234 -0.11 -14.45 -11.35
C LEU A 234 1.24 -14.12 -12.01
N ASP A 235 2.36 -14.47 -11.39
CA ASP A 235 3.72 -14.23 -11.93
C ASP A 235 3.98 -14.94 -13.27
N ASN A 236 3.27 -16.04 -13.56
CA ASN A 236 3.34 -16.73 -14.86
C ASN A 236 2.46 -16.07 -15.95
N CYS A 237 1.68 -15.06 -15.58
CA CYS A 237 0.71 -14.39 -16.45
C CYS A 237 1.12 -12.97 -16.84
N VAL A 238 2.31 -12.52 -16.46
CA VAL A 238 2.80 -11.15 -16.72
C VAL A 238 2.90 -10.79 -18.21
N HIS A 239 2.85 -11.78 -19.11
CA HIS A 239 2.77 -11.54 -20.56
C HIS A 239 1.41 -10.96 -21.00
N LEU A 240 0.41 -10.98 -20.13
CA LEU A 240 -0.90 -10.34 -20.32
C LEU A 240 -0.94 -8.91 -19.77
N ALA A 241 0.09 -8.47 -19.06
CA ALA A 241 0.13 -7.17 -18.40
C ALA A 241 1.05 -6.20 -19.14
N ASP A 242 0.80 -4.90 -18.92
CA ASP A 242 1.74 -3.85 -19.28
C ASP A 242 2.78 -3.70 -18.17
N LEU A 243 4.04 -3.54 -18.54
CA LEU A 243 5.12 -3.27 -17.60
C LEU A 243 5.17 -1.76 -17.33
N TRP A 244 4.84 -1.34 -16.11
CA TRP A 244 4.86 0.05 -15.68
C TRP A 244 6.20 0.48 -15.08
N LEU A 245 6.87 -0.41 -14.35
CA LEU A 245 8.18 -0.13 -13.76
C LEU A 245 9.06 -1.38 -13.84
N ASP A 246 10.33 -1.20 -14.16
CA ASP A 246 11.35 -2.24 -14.06
C ASP A 246 12.69 -1.64 -13.61
N THR A 247 12.98 -1.71 -12.32
CA THR A 247 14.14 -1.05 -11.71
C THR A 247 14.96 -2.00 -10.83
N GLU A 248 16.21 -1.66 -10.59
CA GLU A 248 17.11 -2.44 -9.73
C GLU A 248 16.81 -2.18 -8.25
N MET A 249 16.76 -3.23 -7.45
CA MET A 249 16.66 -3.16 -6.01
C MET A 249 18.01 -2.81 -5.41
N HIS A 250 18.08 -1.68 -4.71
CA HIS A 250 19.25 -1.33 -3.92
C HIS A 250 19.52 -2.34 -2.81
N GLY A 251 20.81 -2.68 -2.61
CA GLY A 251 21.29 -3.39 -1.41
C GLY A 251 21.43 -4.91 -1.52
N LEU A 252 20.96 -5.57 -2.59
CA LEU A 252 21.05 -7.03 -2.69
C LEU A 252 22.45 -7.56 -3.08
N ASP A 253 23.28 -6.74 -3.70
CA ASP A 253 24.65 -7.15 -4.07
C ASP A 253 25.56 -7.37 -2.85
N GLN A 254 25.30 -6.73 -1.72
CA GLN A 254 26.11 -6.91 -0.51
C GLN A 254 25.78 -8.22 0.21
N GLY A 255 24.49 -8.54 0.38
CA GLY A 255 24.07 -9.78 1.07
C GLY A 255 24.37 -11.06 0.27
N LEU A 256 24.25 -11.03 -1.06
CA LEU A 256 24.58 -12.18 -1.90
C LEU A 256 26.10 -12.43 -1.97
N ALA A 257 26.92 -11.37 -1.99
CA ALA A 257 28.37 -11.51 -1.93
C ALA A 257 28.84 -12.10 -0.58
N GLU A 258 28.21 -11.70 0.53
CA GLU A 258 28.50 -12.26 1.85
C GLU A 258 28.05 -13.72 1.97
N THR A 259 26.87 -14.06 1.44
CA THR A 259 26.37 -15.45 1.45
C THR A 259 27.21 -16.36 0.54
N GLN A 260 27.63 -15.87 -0.63
CA GLN A 260 28.55 -16.61 -1.51
C GLN A 260 29.94 -16.77 -0.91
N ASN A 261 30.44 -15.79 -0.16
CA ASN A 261 31.72 -15.91 0.56
C ASN A 261 31.61 -16.83 1.79
N ALA A 262 30.48 -16.85 2.49
CA ALA A 262 30.20 -17.82 3.55
C ALA A 262 30.15 -19.25 3.01
N LEU A 263 29.55 -19.46 1.83
CA LEU A 263 29.48 -20.77 1.17
C LEU A 263 30.81 -21.21 0.54
N LYS A 264 31.69 -20.28 0.14
CA LYS A 264 33.06 -20.62 -0.31
C LYS A 264 33.96 -21.11 0.82
N GLY A 265 33.57 -20.91 2.09
CA GLY A 265 34.29 -21.40 3.27
C GLY A 265 33.82 -22.77 3.79
N VAL A 266 32.72 -23.31 3.26
CA VAL A 266 32.19 -24.62 3.63
C VAL A 266 32.63 -25.63 2.56
N SER A 267 33.73 -26.36 2.79
CA SER A 267 33.95 -27.59 2.02
C SER A 267 32.92 -28.61 2.51
N PHE A 268 32.06 -29.05 1.59
CA PHE A 268 31.31 -30.27 1.80
C PHE A 268 32.28 -31.41 1.57
N ASP A 269 32.99 -31.80 2.62
CA ASP A 269 33.68 -33.07 2.63
C ASP A 269 32.62 -34.18 2.53
N ASP A 270 32.82 -35.04 1.54
CA ASP A 270 31.95 -36.12 1.10
C ASP A 270 31.53 -37.10 2.21
N GLU A 271 30.43 -37.81 1.93
CA GLU A 271 29.91 -39.03 2.59
C GLU A 271 28.96 -38.86 3.80
N ILE A 272 27.70 -38.53 3.51
CA ILE A 272 26.56 -39.01 4.31
C ILE A 272 25.97 -40.23 3.62
N TRP A 273 26.38 -41.43 4.05
CA TRP A 273 25.73 -42.69 3.72
C TRP A 273 24.42 -42.81 4.51
N ILE A 274 23.29 -42.62 3.83
CA ILE A 274 21.98 -42.98 4.37
C ILE A 274 21.80 -44.48 4.15
N SER A 275 22.08 -45.30 5.16
CA SER A 275 21.66 -46.70 5.18
C SER A 275 20.17 -46.77 5.48
N SER A 276 19.42 -47.44 4.59
CA SER A 276 18.03 -47.80 4.82
C SER A 276 17.94 -49.08 5.65
N GLU A 277 17.13 -49.03 6.71
CA GLU A 277 16.49 -50.19 7.33
C GLU A 277 14.97 -50.08 7.13
#